data_AF-A0A9D1EE19-F1
#
_entry.id   AF-A0A9D1EE19-F1
#
_cell.length_a   1.000
_cell.length_b   1.000
_cell.length_c   1.000
_cell.angle_alpha   90.00
_cell.angle_beta   90.00
_cell.angle_gamma   90.00
#
_symmetry.space_group_name_H-M   'P 1'
#
loop_
_entity.id
_entity.type
_entity.pdbx_description
1 polymer ?
#
loop_
_entity_poly.entity_id
_entity_poly.type
_entity_poly.pdbx_seq_one_letter_code
_entity_poly.pdbx_strand_id
1 'polypeptide(L)' 'MARINGIEEATDGMTLSELLEKKGYSKRFIAVECNGQIVPKTLYDSYEIQREDQIEIVQFVGGG' A
#
# COMPACT_ATOMS: atom_id res chain seq x y z
N MET A 1 -12.36 -5.27 -5.13
CA MET A 1 -11.39 -4.46 -5.87
C MET A 1 -11.06 -3.26 -5.01
N ALA A 2 -9.77 -2.96 -4.88
CA ALA A 2 -9.26 -1.70 -4.36
C ALA A 2 -8.50 -1.00 -5.49
N ARG A 3 -8.32 0.32 -5.41
CA ARG A 3 -7.55 1.08 -6.40
C ARG A 3 -6.15 1.31 -5.86
N ILE A 4 -5.14 0.69 -6.48
CA ILE A 4 -3.73 0.77 -6.08
C ILE A 4 -2.96 1.58 -7.13
N ASN A 5 -2.38 2.72 -6.76
CA ASN A 5 -1.68 3.63 -7.67
C ASN A 5 -2.50 3.93 -8.95
N GLY A 6 -3.81 4.15 -8.79
CA GLY A 6 -4.75 4.40 -9.89
C GLY A 6 -5.27 3.16 -10.64
N ILE A 7 -4.82 1.94 -10.34
CA ILE A 7 -5.23 0.70 -11.02
C ILE A 7 -6.18 -0.12 -10.14
N GLU A 8 -7.31 -0.57 -10.68
CA GLU A 8 -8.19 -1.50 -9.95
C GLU A 8 -7.58 -2.90 -9.83
N GLU A 9 -7.45 -3.39 -8.61
CA GLU A 9 -6.86 -4.70 -8.32
C GLU A 9 -7.71 -5.53 -7.36
N ALA A 10 -7.69 -6.85 -7.55
CA ALA A 10 -8.26 -7.80 -6.61
C ALA A 10 -7.27 -8.01 -5.46
N THR A 11 -7.71 -7.66 -4.24
CA THR A 11 -6.90 -7.66 -3.03
C THR A 11 -7.45 -8.62 -1.97
N ASP A 12 -8.28 -9.59 -2.36
CA ASP A 12 -9.10 -10.45 -1.49
C ASP A 12 -8.42 -10.85 -0.17
N GLY A 13 -8.73 -10.11 0.91
CA GLY A 13 -8.23 -10.36 2.26
C GLY A 13 -6.74 -10.08 2.50
N MET A 14 -6.04 -9.49 1.53
CA MET A 14 -4.63 -9.16 1.65
C MET A 14 -4.42 -7.98 2.59
N THR A 15 -3.37 -8.08 3.40
CA THR A 15 -2.82 -6.96 4.15
C THR A 15 -2.01 -6.02 3.24
N LEU A 16 -1.76 -4.80 3.71
CA LEU A 16 -0.81 -3.89 3.03
C LEU A 16 0.57 -4.54 2.89
N SER A 17 1.04 -5.25 3.90
CA SER A 17 2.31 -5.96 3.85
C SER A 17 2.39 -6.93 2.67
N GLU A 18 1.38 -7.78 2.52
CA GLU A 18 1.33 -8.78 1.45
C GLU A 18 1.23 -8.14 0.07
N LEU A 19 0.47 -7.05 -0.06
CA LEU A 19 0.42 -6.28 -1.30
C LEU A 19 1.80 -5.74 -1.66
N LEU A 20 2.49 -5.12 -0.71
CA LEU A 20 3.81 -4.53 -0.91
C LEU A 20 4.86 -5.57 -1.29
N GLU A 21 4.85 -6.72 -0.62
CA GLU A 21 5.72 -7.85 -0.93
C GLU A 21 5.45 -8.41 -2.33
N LYS A 22 4.17 -8.64 -2.67
CA LYS A 22 3.75 -9.10 -3.99
C LYS A 22 4.19 -8.16 -5.12
N LYS A 23 4.23 -6.86 -4.84
CA LYS A 23 4.67 -5.82 -5.79
C LYS A 23 6.20 -5.61 -5.80
N GLY A 24 6.95 -6.27 -4.91
CA GLY A 24 8.40 -6.15 -4.81
C GLY A 24 8.88 -4.87 -4.12
N TYR A 25 8.02 -4.19 -3.35
CA TYR A 25 8.40 -2.97 -2.65
C TYR A 25 9.17 -3.27 -1.37
N SER A 26 10.25 -2.51 -1.14
CA SER A 26 10.91 -2.48 0.16
C SER A 26 10.18 -1.54 1.12
N LYS A 27 9.59 -2.08 2.19
CA LYS A 27 8.93 -1.32 3.27
C LYS A 27 9.80 -0.19 3.84
N ARG A 28 11.13 -0.28 3.70
CA ARG A 28 12.08 0.73 4.19
C ARG A 28 11.96 2.06 3.44
N PHE A 29 11.77 2.03 2.13
CA PHE A 29 11.85 3.21 1.25
C PHE A 29 10.51 3.63 0.65
N ILE A 30 9.41 3.29 1.30
CA ILE A 30 8.07 3.66 0.86
C ILE A 30 7.28 4.35 1.97
N ALA A 31 6.29 5.13 1.55
CA ALA A 31 5.12 5.54 2.32
C ALA A 31 3.86 5.03 1.62
N VAL A 32 2.86 4.63 2.41
CA VAL A 32 1.55 4.20 1.91
C VAL A 32 0.51 5.19 2.42
N GLU A 33 -0.27 5.75 1.51
CA GLU A 33 -1.48 6.49 1.80
C GLU A 33 -2.68 5.59 1.49
N CYS A 34 -3.67 5.58 2.37
CA CYS A 34 -4.96 4.93 2.15
C CYS A 34 -6.07 5.96 2.39
N ASN A 35 -6.90 6.20 1.38
CA ASN A 35 -8.06 7.10 1.45
C ASN A 35 -7.70 8.52 1.95
N GLY A 36 -6.58 9.10 1.49
CA GLY A 36 -6.14 10.43 1.92
C GLY A 36 -5.34 10.46 3.21
N GLN A 37 -5.09 9.31 3.85
CA GLN A 37 -4.39 9.23 5.13
C GLN A 37 -3.13 8.35 5.04
N ILE A 38 -2.00 8.86 5.52
CA ILE A 38 -0.77 8.08 5.61
C ILE A 38 -0.94 6.97 6.65
N VAL A 39 -0.76 5.72 6.21
CA VAL A 39 -0.82 4.55 7.09
C VAL A 39 0.53 4.40 7.79
N PRO A 40 0.57 4.37 9.14
CA PRO A 40 1.80 4.06 9.87
C PRO A 40 2.36 2.68 9.50
N LYS A 41 3.68 2.58 9.32
CA LYS A 41 4.35 1.31 8.94
C LYS A 41 4.06 0.15 9.90
N THR A 42 3.85 0.46 11.19
CA THR A 42 3.48 -0.52 12.22
C THR A 42 2.13 -1.18 11.97
N LEU A 43 1.26 -0.58 11.15
CA LEU A 43 -0.04 -1.13 10.78
C LEU A 43 0.00 -1.92 9.48
N TYR A 44 1.11 -1.95 8.73
CA TYR A 44 1.12 -2.60 7.41
C TYR A 44 0.82 -4.10 7.50
N ASP A 45 1.25 -4.76 8.57
CA ASP A 45 1.06 -6.20 8.76
C ASP A 45 -0.35 -6.54 9.27
N SER A 46 -1.12 -5.56 9.76
CA SER A 46 -2.45 -5.77 10.35
C SER A 46 -3.58 -5.08 9.60
N TYR A 47 -3.27 -4.14 8.71
CA TYR A 47 -4.26 -3.44 7.90
C TYR A 47 -4.66 -4.32 6.73
N GLU A 48 -5.84 -4.92 6.83
CA GLU A 48 -6.49 -5.63 5.73
C GLU A 48 -7.06 -4.62 4.72
N ILE A 49 -6.71 -4.79 3.44
CA ILE A 49 -7.19 -3.93 2.36
C ILE A 49 -8.66 -4.21 2.13
N GLN A 50 -9.47 -3.16 2.27
CA GLN A 50 -10.91 -3.23 2.08
C GLN A 50 -11.28 -2.98 0.62
N ARG A 51 -12.51 -3.36 0.27
CA ARG A 51 -13.09 -2.98 -1.02
C ARG A 51 -13.19 -1.46 -1.11
N GLU A 52 -12.93 -0.93 -2.30
CA GLU A 52 -13.00 0.50 -2.62
C GLU A 52 -11.90 1.38 -2.00
N ASP A 53 -10.97 0.79 -1.22
CA ASP A 53 -9.80 1.53 -0.73
C ASP A 53 -9.01 2.13 -1.89
N GLN A 54 -8.60 3.38 -1.72
CA GLN A 54 -7.70 4.10 -2.62
C GLN A 54 -6.32 4.15 -1.97
N ILE A 55 -5.41 3.34 -2.48
CA ILE A 55 -4.06 3.16 -1.94
C ILE A 55 -3.04 3.77 -2.88
N GLU A 56 -2.25 4.71 -2.38
CA GLU A 56 -1.12 5.30 -3.10
C GLU A 56 0.19 4.90 -2.40
N ILE A 57 1.07 4.25 -3.14
CA ILE A 57 2.38 3.76 -2.70
C ILE A 57 3.44 4.65 -3.33
N VAL A 58 4.07 5.48 -2.50
CA VAL A 58 5.13 6.39 -2.94
C VAL A 58 6.47 5.82 -2.50
N GLN A 59 7.36 5.59 -3.45
CA GLN A 59 8.74 5.20 -3.20
C GLN A 59 9.64 6.43 -3.19
N PHE A 60 10.44 6.58 -2.13
CA PHE A 60 11.48 7.59 -2.10
C PHE A 60 12.58 7.20 -3.08
N VAL A 61 12.65 7.92 -4.20
CA VAL A 61 13.84 7.93 -5.06
C VAL A 61 14.84 8.86 -4.37
N GLY A 62 15.97 8.33 -3.90
CA GLY A 62 16.97 9.14 -3.21
C GLY A 62 17.38 10.32 -4.09
N GLY A 63 17.09 11.53 -3.63
CA GLY A 63 17.49 12.76 -4.31
C GLY A 63 18.98 13.00 -4.11
N GLY A 64 19.70 13.12 -5.22
CA GLY A 64 20.94 13.89 -5.29
C GLY A 64 20.62 15.34 -5.63
#